data_AF-A0A2L0GM37-F1
#
_entry.id   AF-A0A2L0GM37-F1
#
_cell.length_a   1.000
_cell.length_b   1.000
_cell.length_c   1.000
_cell.angle_alpha   90.00
_cell.angle_beta   90.00
_cell.angle_gamma   90.00
#
_symmetry.space_group_name_H-M   'P 1'
#
loop_
_entity.id
_entity.type
_entity.pdbx_description
1 polymer ?
#
loop_
_entity_poly.entity_id
_entity_poly.type
_entity_poly.pdbx_seq_one_letter_code
_entity_poly.pdbx_strand_id
1 'polypeptide(L)'
;MTKWLLFAATGVLALSGPAQAQKQAQLQEGVGATFKIADKAFTFAVPEGYCLPEGADLALAEAYADFDTINFTHASIQRCDAVYEDYSLIKSMRKAKPVNVTKAIFVPLMARTLENELGGQLFESGLDQARKDLSAGTGDSLKLGEAAARSAGFDADCAYILGSAQVSVGELSQVMNFATCMTLVEGQVFAVHAYADAKREVPDDTLKARSRAIAASLALVP
;
A
#
# COMPACT_ATOMS: atom_id res chain seq x y z
N MET A 1 18.87 -24.67 0.01
CA MET A 1 19.94 -24.62 -1.01
C MET A 1 19.33 -24.22 -2.34
N THR A 2 19.36 -22.94 -2.73
CA THR A 2 19.30 -22.54 -4.13
C THR A 2 20.05 -21.21 -4.29
N LYS A 3 20.99 -21.21 -5.22
CA LYS A 3 22.01 -20.17 -5.42
C LYS A 3 21.44 -18.96 -6.16
N TRP A 4 21.82 -17.79 -5.66
CA TRP A 4 21.76 -16.52 -6.36
C TRP A 4 22.69 -16.56 -7.58
N LEU A 5 22.17 -16.23 -8.76
CA LEU A 5 22.97 -16.05 -9.97
C LEU A 5 23.47 -14.61 -10.04
N LEU A 6 24.80 -14.50 -10.01
CA LEU A 6 25.55 -13.30 -10.37
C LEU A 6 25.23 -12.88 -11.81
N PHE A 7 24.99 -11.58 -12.01
CA PHE A 7 25.40 -10.89 -13.22
C PHE A 7 26.43 -9.83 -12.84
N ALA A 8 27.65 -10.04 -13.30
CA ALA A 8 28.67 -9.02 -13.40
C ALA A 8 28.39 -8.19 -14.66
N ALA A 9 28.29 -6.88 -14.52
CA ALA A 9 28.43 -5.96 -15.64
C ALA A 9 29.29 -4.78 -15.21
N THR A 10 30.33 -4.61 -16.02
CA THR A 10 31.44 -3.68 -15.98
C THR A 10 31.00 -2.22 -15.90
N GLY A 11 31.79 -1.42 -15.18
CA GLY A 11 31.45 -0.05 -14.84
C GLY A 11 31.41 0.95 -15.99
N VAL A 12 30.64 2.00 -15.74
CA VAL A 12 30.79 3.33 -16.35
C VAL A 12 30.98 4.32 -15.21
N LEU A 13 32.18 4.89 -15.14
CA LEU A 13 32.45 6.15 -14.43
C LEU A 13 31.88 7.28 -15.29
N ALA A 14 31.03 8.14 -14.70
CA ALA A 14 31.30 9.59 -14.56
C ALA A 14 30.02 10.45 -14.40
N LEU A 15 30.23 11.52 -13.63
CA LEU A 15 29.51 12.80 -13.55
C LEU A 15 28.41 12.92 -12.48
N SER A 16 28.91 13.25 -11.29
CA SER A 16 28.26 13.98 -10.21
C SER A 16 27.55 15.26 -10.69
N GLY A 17 26.22 15.20 -10.82
CA GLY A 17 25.35 16.36 -10.82
C GLY A 17 24.72 16.54 -9.43
N PRO A 18 24.73 17.75 -8.83
CA PRO A 18 24.11 18.01 -7.53
C PRO A 18 22.61 18.24 -7.72
N ALA A 19 21.83 17.21 -8.07
CA ALA A 19 20.39 17.38 -8.30
C ALA A 19 19.48 16.19 -7.92
N GLN A 20 20.00 15.05 -7.45
CA GLN A 20 19.15 13.90 -7.08
C GLN A 20 19.42 13.32 -5.68
N ALA A 21 20.11 14.08 -4.82
CA ALA A 21 20.19 13.79 -3.39
C ALA A 21 18.96 14.37 -2.66
N GLN A 22 17.74 13.99 -3.06
CA GLN A 22 16.57 14.02 -2.18
C GLN A 22 16.34 12.61 -1.62
N LYS A 23 17.42 11.97 -1.16
CA LYS A 23 17.40 10.64 -0.59
C LYS A 23 17.44 10.77 0.92
N GLN A 24 16.37 10.29 1.55
CA GLN A 24 16.25 9.91 2.95
C GLN A 24 16.23 11.06 3.95
N ALA A 25 15.02 11.48 4.30
CA ALA A 25 14.75 11.96 5.65
C ALA A 25 15.19 10.85 6.62
N GLN A 26 16.23 11.15 7.39
CA GLN A 26 16.59 10.38 8.57
C GLN A 26 15.35 10.30 9.46
N LEU A 27 14.88 9.08 9.73
CA LEU A 27 13.93 8.81 10.80
C LEU A 27 14.64 9.15 12.13
N GLN A 28 14.61 10.42 12.52
CA GLN A 28 14.81 10.78 13.93
C GLN A 28 13.68 10.12 14.72
N GLU A 29 14.00 9.51 15.85
CA GLU A 29 13.00 8.96 16.77
C GLU A 29 11.92 10.03 17.03
N GLY A 30 10.68 9.73 16.63
CA GLY A 30 9.53 10.64 16.77
C GLY A 30 9.16 11.48 15.54
N VAL A 31 9.96 11.46 14.46
CA VAL A 31 9.59 12.08 13.17
C VAL A 31 9.17 10.98 12.20
N GLY A 32 7.86 10.86 11.96
CA GLY A 32 7.31 9.90 11.00
C GLY A 32 7.85 10.11 9.58
N ALA A 33 7.76 9.08 8.75
CA ALA A 33 8.09 9.19 7.33
C ALA A 33 7.11 10.16 6.63
N THR A 34 7.57 10.82 5.55
CA THR A 34 6.78 11.86 4.86
C THR A 34 6.58 11.55 3.39
N PHE A 35 5.43 11.96 2.85
CA PHE A 35 5.12 11.94 1.43
C PHE A 35 4.33 13.21 1.04
N LYS A 36 4.12 13.43 -0.26
CA LYS A 36 3.38 14.60 -0.76
C LYS A 36 2.21 14.20 -1.66
N ILE A 37 1.11 14.93 -1.54
CA ILE A 37 0.00 14.94 -2.49
C ILE A 37 -0.19 16.37 -2.96
N ALA A 38 0.12 16.63 -4.24
CA ALA A 38 0.18 17.98 -4.78
C ALA A 38 1.11 18.88 -3.92
N ASP A 39 0.57 19.96 -3.36
CA ASP A 39 1.26 20.93 -2.51
C ASP A 39 1.23 20.57 -1.02
N LYS A 40 0.48 19.53 -0.62
CA LYS A 40 0.35 19.11 0.78
C LYS A 40 1.37 18.02 1.13
N ALA A 41 2.10 18.21 2.23
CA ALA A 41 2.96 17.19 2.81
C ALA A 41 2.23 16.46 3.94
N PHE A 42 2.35 15.15 3.97
CA PHE A 42 1.78 14.29 5.00
C PHE A 42 2.90 13.51 5.69
N THR A 43 2.68 13.18 6.95
CA THR A 43 3.54 12.29 7.75
C THR A 43 2.76 11.06 8.20
N PHE A 44 3.46 9.96 8.47
CA PHE A 44 2.93 8.74 9.08
C PHE A 44 4.01 8.04 9.93
N ALA A 45 3.59 7.27 10.92
CA ALA A 45 4.48 6.42 11.71
C ALA A 45 4.74 5.09 10.99
N VAL A 46 6.01 4.70 10.91
CA VAL A 46 6.40 3.34 10.49
C VAL A 46 6.24 2.42 11.72
N PRO A 47 5.47 1.33 11.66
CA PRO A 47 5.31 0.42 12.80
C PRO A 47 6.62 -0.24 13.23
N GLU A 48 6.72 -0.60 14.51
CA GLU A 48 7.87 -1.34 15.03
C GLU A 48 8.09 -2.66 14.25
N GLY A 49 9.35 -2.94 13.88
CA GLY A 49 9.71 -4.11 13.07
C GLY A 49 9.45 -3.94 11.57
N TYR A 50 8.98 -2.77 11.13
CA TYR A 50 8.81 -2.42 9.72
C TYR A 50 9.77 -1.31 9.29
N CYS A 51 10.08 -1.32 8.01
CA CYS A 51 11.04 -0.46 7.35
C CYS A 51 10.44 0.05 6.03
N LEU A 52 10.88 1.22 5.58
CA LEU A 52 10.69 1.61 4.18
C LEU A 52 11.67 0.81 3.31
N PRO A 53 11.29 0.42 2.09
CA PRO A 53 12.20 -0.27 1.19
C PRO A 53 13.35 0.65 0.78
N GLU A 54 14.51 0.05 0.53
CA GLU A 54 15.70 0.76 0.07
C GLU A 54 16.34 0.01 -1.11
N GLY A 55 17.24 0.69 -1.84
CA GLY A 55 18.00 0.06 -2.91
C GLY A 55 17.12 -0.59 -3.98
N ALA A 56 17.35 -1.88 -4.25
CA ALA A 56 16.61 -2.64 -5.25
C ALA A 56 15.14 -2.85 -4.88
N ASP A 57 14.83 -2.98 -3.58
CA ASP A 57 13.45 -3.17 -3.12
C ASP A 57 12.63 -1.91 -3.31
N LEU A 58 13.24 -0.73 -3.14
CA LEU A 58 12.59 0.55 -3.40
C LEU A 58 12.27 0.69 -4.90
N ALA A 59 13.23 0.41 -5.77
CA ALA A 59 13.01 0.46 -7.21
C ALA A 59 11.90 -0.50 -7.65
N LEU A 60 11.82 -1.68 -7.03
CA LEU A 60 10.73 -2.63 -7.27
C LEU A 60 9.38 -2.13 -6.74
N ALA A 61 9.35 -1.53 -5.54
CA ALA A 61 8.15 -0.95 -4.95
C ALA A 61 7.60 0.19 -5.82
N GLU A 62 8.48 1.06 -6.31
CA GLU A 62 8.14 2.17 -7.21
C GLU A 62 7.62 1.65 -8.56
N ALA A 63 8.27 0.64 -9.14
CA ALA A 63 7.80 0.01 -10.38
C ALA A 63 6.39 -0.57 -10.24
N TYR A 64 6.09 -1.29 -9.13
CA TYR A 64 4.75 -1.80 -8.87
C TYR A 64 3.73 -0.70 -8.55
N ALA A 65 4.15 0.36 -7.88
CA ALA A 65 3.30 1.52 -7.63
C ALA A 65 2.88 2.23 -8.93
N ASP A 66 3.78 2.28 -9.92
CA ASP A 66 3.53 2.92 -11.22
C ASP A 66 2.55 2.16 -12.10
N PHE A 67 2.39 0.85 -11.89
CA PHE A 67 1.39 0.07 -12.62
C PHE A 67 -0.04 0.43 -12.21
N ASP A 68 -0.28 0.83 -10.96
CA ASP A 68 -1.61 1.18 -10.47
C ASP A 68 -2.11 2.49 -11.12
N THR A 69 -3.00 2.37 -12.10
CA THR A 69 -3.51 3.52 -12.87
C THR A 69 -4.63 4.28 -12.17
N ILE A 70 -5.16 3.75 -11.08
CA ILE A 70 -6.26 4.35 -10.32
C ILE A 70 -5.80 4.99 -9.02
N ASN A 71 -4.71 4.52 -8.43
CA ASN A 71 -4.16 5.05 -7.19
C ASN A 71 -2.70 5.52 -7.34
N PHE A 72 -2.33 6.50 -6.52
CA PHE A 72 -0.96 6.73 -6.13
C PHE A 72 -0.64 5.84 -4.93
N THR A 73 0.54 5.20 -4.93
CA THR A 73 1.11 4.57 -3.74
C THR A 73 2.13 5.51 -3.14
N HIS A 74 1.81 6.04 -1.97
CA HIS A 74 2.61 7.06 -1.27
C HIS A 74 3.71 6.49 -0.40
N ALA A 75 3.47 5.28 0.11
CA ALA A 75 4.43 4.56 0.91
C ALA A 75 4.24 3.05 0.72
N SER A 76 5.36 2.35 0.64
CA SER A 76 5.45 0.91 0.85
C SER A 76 6.22 0.68 2.15
N ILE A 77 5.67 -0.10 3.05
CA ILE A 77 6.19 -0.35 4.40
C ILE A 77 6.30 -1.85 4.55
N GLN A 78 7.49 -2.41 4.66
CA GLN A 78 7.70 -3.86 4.68
C GLN A 78 8.34 -4.29 5.99
N ARG A 79 8.12 -5.54 6.41
CA ARG A 79 8.89 -6.10 7.52
C ARG A 79 10.39 -5.98 7.20
N CYS A 80 11.16 -5.51 8.17
CA CYS A 80 12.61 -5.30 7.97
C CYS A 80 13.36 -6.60 7.65
N ASP A 81 12.82 -7.75 8.06
CA ASP A 81 13.39 -9.09 7.87
C ASP A 81 12.71 -9.91 6.77
N ALA A 82 11.63 -9.41 6.14
CA ALA A 82 10.83 -10.15 5.18
C ALA A 82 10.21 -9.23 4.13
N VAL A 83 10.81 -9.25 2.93
CA VAL A 83 10.42 -8.40 1.80
C VAL A 83 9.19 -8.99 1.10
N TYR A 84 8.14 -8.18 0.93
CA TYR A 84 6.84 -8.53 0.28
C TYR A 84 6.05 -9.72 0.83
N GLU A 85 6.51 -10.41 1.87
CA GLU A 85 5.73 -11.43 2.57
C GLU A 85 4.77 -10.83 3.61
N ASP A 86 5.09 -9.65 4.13
CA ASP A 86 4.33 -8.98 5.18
C ASP A 86 4.62 -7.47 5.11
N TYR A 87 3.67 -6.73 4.55
CA TYR A 87 3.88 -5.33 4.19
C TYR A 87 2.60 -4.52 4.29
N SER A 88 2.72 -3.21 4.15
CA SER A 88 1.61 -2.26 4.20
C SER A 88 1.82 -1.19 3.15
N LEU A 89 0.72 -0.72 2.56
CA LEU A 89 0.73 0.32 1.53
C LEU A 89 -0.16 1.47 1.98
N ILE A 90 0.28 2.69 1.73
CA ILE A 90 -0.56 3.90 1.86
C ILE A 90 -0.89 4.38 0.46
N LYS A 91 -2.18 4.39 0.12
CA LYS A 91 -2.66 4.78 -1.21
C LYS A 91 -3.68 5.92 -1.15
N SER A 92 -3.76 6.68 -2.24
CA SER A 92 -4.89 7.57 -2.52
C SER A 92 -5.29 7.47 -3.99
N MET A 93 -6.54 7.76 -4.31
CA MET A 93 -6.99 7.76 -5.71
C MET A 93 -6.33 8.91 -6.50
N ARG A 94 -5.92 8.65 -7.75
CA ARG A 94 -5.27 9.65 -8.61
C ARG A 94 -6.20 10.80 -9.01
N LYS A 95 -7.50 10.50 -9.16
CA LYS A 95 -8.53 11.44 -9.65
C LYS A 95 -9.55 11.82 -8.58
N ALA A 96 -9.25 11.59 -7.30
CA ALA A 96 -10.16 12.00 -6.23
C ALA A 96 -10.19 13.52 -6.09
N LYS A 97 -11.40 14.06 -5.99
CA LYS A 97 -11.59 15.43 -5.51
C LYS A 97 -11.48 15.44 -3.98
N PRO A 98 -11.00 16.54 -3.38
CA PRO A 98 -11.09 16.73 -1.96
C PRO A 98 -12.53 16.51 -1.46
N VAL A 99 -12.66 15.79 -0.37
CA VAL A 99 -13.94 15.45 0.25
C VAL A 99 -14.22 16.47 1.35
N ASN A 100 -15.31 17.24 1.19
CA ASN A 100 -15.71 18.31 2.11
C ASN A 100 -16.67 17.81 3.20
N VAL A 101 -16.31 16.73 3.88
CA VAL A 101 -17.00 16.26 5.10
C VAL A 101 -15.97 15.94 6.17
N THR A 102 -16.41 15.84 7.42
CA THR A 102 -15.53 15.42 8.52
C THR A 102 -15.26 13.92 8.46
N LYS A 103 -14.15 13.45 9.05
CA LYS A 103 -13.85 12.03 9.19
C LYS A 103 -15.01 11.25 9.85
N ALA A 104 -15.62 11.85 10.89
CA ALA A 104 -16.74 11.28 11.62
C ALA A 104 -18.01 11.06 10.77
N ILE A 105 -18.15 11.78 9.64
CA ILE A 105 -19.23 11.55 8.67
C ILE A 105 -18.75 10.59 7.58
N PHE A 106 -17.54 10.78 7.07
CA PHE A 106 -16.97 10.00 5.98
C PHE A 106 -16.88 8.51 6.30
N VAL A 107 -16.32 8.15 7.47
CA VAL A 107 -16.04 6.74 7.81
C VAL A 107 -17.32 5.91 7.89
N PRO A 108 -18.37 6.31 8.64
CA PRO A 108 -19.62 5.57 8.66
C PRO A 108 -20.32 5.51 7.29
N LEU A 109 -20.21 6.57 6.47
CA LEU A 109 -20.77 6.57 5.12
C LEU A 109 -20.05 5.54 4.24
N MET A 110 -18.72 5.53 4.26
CA MET A 110 -17.91 4.58 3.50
C MET A 110 -18.21 3.14 3.92
N ALA A 111 -18.31 2.88 5.23
CA ALA A 111 -18.65 1.55 5.74
C ALA A 111 -19.99 1.03 5.19
N ARG A 112 -21.03 1.87 5.20
CA ARG A 112 -22.34 1.54 4.61
C ARG A 112 -22.27 1.33 3.10
N THR A 113 -21.42 2.06 2.39
CA THR A 113 -21.17 1.84 0.96
C THR A 113 -20.55 0.47 0.73
N LEU A 114 -19.56 0.08 1.54
CA LEU A 114 -18.88 -1.22 1.42
C LEU A 114 -19.78 -2.42 1.77
N GLU A 115 -20.80 -2.23 2.58
CA GLU A 115 -21.74 -3.29 2.98
C GLU A 115 -22.83 -3.61 1.94
N ASN A 116 -23.00 -2.75 0.93
CA ASN A 116 -24.07 -2.91 -0.04
C ASN A 116 -23.56 -3.43 -1.40
N GLU A 117 -24.50 -3.71 -2.31
CA GLU A 117 -24.20 -4.25 -3.64
C GLU A 117 -23.26 -3.35 -4.46
N LEU A 118 -23.42 -2.02 -4.35
CA LEU A 118 -22.53 -1.06 -5.01
C LEU A 118 -21.10 -1.20 -4.47
N GLY A 119 -20.92 -1.41 -3.17
CA GLY A 119 -19.61 -1.70 -2.57
C GLY A 119 -18.94 -2.93 -3.18
N GLY A 120 -19.70 -4.01 -3.34
CA GLY A 120 -19.24 -5.22 -4.03
C GLY A 120 -18.83 -4.96 -5.48
N GLN A 121 -19.67 -4.24 -6.24
CA GLN A 121 -19.38 -3.88 -7.63
C GLN A 121 -18.13 -3.00 -7.76
N LEU A 122 -17.94 -2.04 -6.84
CA LEU A 122 -16.75 -1.20 -6.80
C LEU A 122 -15.49 -2.00 -6.49
N PHE A 123 -15.58 -2.97 -5.58
CA PHE A 123 -14.46 -3.88 -5.28
C PHE A 123 -14.09 -4.72 -6.51
N GLU A 124 -15.05 -5.40 -7.14
CA GLU A 124 -14.79 -6.22 -8.34
C GLU A 124 -14.23 -5.38 -9.50
N SER A 125 -14.78 -4.18 -9.74
CA SER A 125 -14.26 -3.27 -10.76
C SER A 125 -12.84 -2.82 -10.45
N GLY A 126 -12.51 -2.55 -9.18
CA GLY A 126 -11.16 -2.20 -8.76
C GLY A 126 -10.18 -3.36 -8.95
N LEU A 127 -10.62 -4.58 -8.64
CA LEU A 127 -9.85 -5.81 -8.81
C LEU A 127 -9.57 -6.12 -10.28
N ASP A 128 -10.57 -5.96 -11.14
CA ASP A 128 -10.41 -6.12 -12.59
C ASP A 128 -9.46 -5.09 -13.19
N GLN A 129 -9.48 -3.86 -12.70
CA GLN A 129 -8.51 -2.85 -13.12
C GLN A 129 -7.10 -3.20 -12.64
N ALA A 130 -6.94 -3.63 -11.37
CA ALA A 130 -5.65 -4.05 -10.85
C ALA A 130 -5.06 -5.23 -11.64
N ARG A 131 -5.88 -6.20 -12.06
CA ARG A 131 -5.47 -7.30 -12.96
C ARG A 131 -4.92 -6.78 -14.28
N LYS A 132 -5.63 -5.85 -14.93
CA LYS A 132 -5.21 -5.25 -16.21
C LYS A 132 -3.92 -4.46 -16.08
N ASP A 133 -3.83 -3.65 -15.04
CA ASP A 133 -2.68 -2.81 -14.74
C ASP A 133 -1.41 -3.64 -14.51
N LEU A 134 -1.52 -4.70 -13.70
CA LEU A 134 -0.41 -5.64 -13.45
C LEU A 134 -0.01 -6.42 -14.71
N SER A 135 -0.98 -6.91 -15.48
CA SER A 135 -0.72 -7.60 -16.75
C SER A 135 0.02 -6.68 -17.73
N ALA A 136 -0.44 -5.44 -17.92
CA ALA A 136 0.18 -4.46 -18.79
C ALA A 136 1.59 -4.06 -18.31
N GLY A 137 1.78 -3.88 -17.00
CA GLY A 137 3.06 -3.48 -16.43
C GLY A 137 4.12 -4.58 -16.44
N THR A 138 3.70 -5.84 -16.31
CA THR A 138 4.61 -6.98 -16.11
C THR A 138 4.69 -7.95 -17.29
N GLY A 139 3.92 -7.71 -18.35
CA GLY A 139 3.82 -8.65 -19.48
C GLY A 139 3.34 -10.03 -19.04
N ASP A 140 2.32 -10.07 -18.16
CA ASP A 140 1.75 -11.29 -17.56
C ASP A 140 2.69 -12.10 -16.64
N SER A 141 3.89 -11.59 -16.33
CA SER A 141 4.79 -12.28 -15.40
C SER A 141 4.28 -12.24 -13.95
N LEU A 142 3.46 -11.25 -13.59
CA LEU A 142 2.71 -11.18 -12.34
C LEU A 142 1.21 -11.18 -12.63
N LYS A 143 0.46 -12.04 -11.93
CA LYS A 143 -0.99 -12.18 -12.08
C LYS A 143 -1.69 -12.10 -10.74
N LEU A 144 -2.85 -11.45 -10.75
CA LEU A 144 -3.79 -11.44 -9.63
C LEU A 144 -4.94 -12.40 -9.96
N GLY A 145 -5.00 -13.52 -9.23
CA GLY A 145 -5.96 -14.59 -9.43
C GLY A 145 -7.29 -14.32 -8.73
N GLU A 146 -7.82 -15.35 -8.08
CA GLU A 146 -9.02 -15.23 -7.25
C GLU A 146 -8.74 -14.28 -6.08
N ALA A 147 -9.70 -13.41 -5.79
CA ALA A 147 -9.69 -12.59 -4.60
C ALA A 147 -11.10 -12.54 -4.02
N ALA A 148 -11.17 -12.42 -2.70
CA ALA A 148 -12.41 -12.25 -1.98
C ALA A 148 -12.22 -11.14 -0.96
N ALA A 149 -13.22 -10.28 -0.82
CA ALA A 149 -13.24 -9.23 0.18
C ALA A 149 -14.63 -9.09 0.80
N ARG A 150 -14.64 -8.60 2.04
CA ARG A 150 -15.86 -8.30 2.79
C ARG A 150 -15.66 -7.05 3.61
N SER A 151 -16.76 -6.31 3.83
CA SER A 151 -16.79 -5.31 4.89
C SER A 151 -16.47 -5.96 6.24
N ALA A 152 -15.70 -5.24 7.05
CA ALA A 152 -15.31 -5.65 8.40
C ALA A 152 -15.68 -4.60 9.46
N GLY A 153 -16.78 -3.88 9.18
CA GLY A 153 -17.32 -2.81 10.02
C GLY A 153 -16.49 -1.53 9.96
N PHE A 154 -16.66 -0.68 10.95
CA PHE A 154 -15.95 0.58 11.07
C PHE A 154 -15.75 0.99 12.53
N ASP A 155 -14.84 1.93 12.76
CA ASP A 155 -14.68 2.63 14.04
C ASP A 155 -14.61 4.14 13.81
N ALA A 156 -14.09 4.91 14.78
CA ALA A 156 -13.97 6.35 14.64
C ALA A 156 -13.00 6.80 13.53
N ASP A 157 -12.05 5.95 13.12
CA ASP A 157 -10.96 6.30 12.23
C ASP A 157 -11.04 5.62 10.87
N CYS A 158 -11.64 4.43 10.79
CA CYS A 158 -11.52 3.53 9.66
C CYS A 158 -12.84 2.87 9.28
N ALA A 159 -13.13 2.84 7.99
CA ALA A 159 -14.01 1.83 7.40
C ALA A 159 -13.15 0.66 6.92
N TYR A 160 -13.51 -0.57 7.31
CA TYR A 160 -12.63 -1.72 7.12
C TYR A 160 -13.08 -2.66 6.02
N ILE A 161 -12.09 -3.17 5.27
CA ILE A 161 -12.23 -4.30 4.35
C ILE A 161 -11.26 -5.38 4.80
N LEU A 162 -11.72 -6.62 4.88
CA LEU A 162 -10.88 -7.80 5.06
C LEU A 162 -11.01 -8.69 3.84
N GLY A 163 -9.93 -9.37 3.46
CA GLY A 163 -9.96 -10.24 2.30
C GLY A 163 -8.70 -11.04 2.09
N SER A 164 -8.69 -11.76 0.99
CA SER A 164 -7.51 -12.46 0.48
C SER A 164 -7.45 -12.35 -1.04
N ALA A 165 -6.25 -12.46 -1.59
CA ALA A 165 -6.02 -12.49 -3.02
C ALA A 165 -4.89 -13.44 -3.36
N GLN A 166 -5.08 -14.23 -4.41
CA GLN A 166 -4.03 -15.06 -4.98
C GLN A 166 -3.13 -14.20 -5.87
N VAL A 167 -1.83 -14.20 -5.59
CA VAL A 167 -0.80 -13.55 -6.40
C VAL A 167 0.09 -14.63 -6.97
N SER A 168 0.31 -14.59 -8.29
CA SER A 168 1.17 -15.54 -8.99
C SER A 168 2.29 -14.80 -9.71
N VAL A 169 3.52 -15.32 -9.58
CA VAL A 169 4.72 -14.82 -10.28
C VAL A 169 5.40 -16.01 -10.95
N GLY A 170 5.35 -16.09 -12.27
CA GLY A 170 5.75 -17.28 -13.01
C GLY A 170 4.95 -18.52 -12.57
N GLU A 171 5.64 -19.56 -12.09
CA GLU A 171 5.02 -20.79 -11.56
C GLU A 171 4.69 -20.70 -10.07
N LEU A 172 5.18 -19.67 -9.38
CA LEU A 172 4.89 -19.49 -7.95
C LEU A 172 3.51 -18.87 -7.80
N SER A 173 2.73 -19.40 -6.87
CA SER A 173 1.44 -18.85 -6.48
C SER A 173 1.33 -18.83 -4.96
N GLN A 174 0.87 -17.70 -4.41
CA GLN A 174 0.68 -17.50 -2.98
C GLN A 174 -0.62 -16.76 -2.72
N VAL A 175 -1.22 -17.02 -1.57
CA VAL A 175 -2.41 -16.30 -1.10
C VAL A 175 -1.94 -15.23 -0.13
N MET A 176 -2.32 -13.99 -0.40
CA MET A 176 -2.09 -12.85 0.49
C MET A 176 -3.38 -12.54 1.21
N ASN A 177 -3.38 -12.59 2.54
CA ASN A 177 -4.44 -12.04 3.37
C ASN A 177 -4.22 -10.54 3.50
N PHE A 178 -5.30 -9.77 3.56
CA PHE A 178 -5.21 -8.32 3.73
C PHE A 178 -6.31 -7.72 4.60
N ALA A 179 -5.96 -6.61 5.23
CA ALA A 179 -6.89 -5.68 5.82
C ALA A 179 -6.67 -4.29 5.25
N THR A 180 -7.76 -3.56 4.98
CA THR A 180 -7.72 -2.17 4.54
C THR A 180 -8.46 -1.31 5.54
N CYS A 181 -7.83 -0.21 5.97
CA CYS A 181 -8.50 0.93 6.59
C CYS A 181 -8.70 2.02 5.54
N MET A 182 -9.94 2.37 5.23
CA MET A 182 -10.28 3.57 4.48
C MET A 182 -10.55 4.71 5.46
N THR A 183 -9.83 5.82 5.30
CA THR A 183 -9.90 6.99 6.18
C THR A 183 -9.87 8.32 5.42
N LEU A 184 -10.05 9.42 6.15
CA LEU A 184 -10.03 10.77 5.64
C LEU A 184 -9.11 11.66 6.50
N VAL A 185 -8.14 12.32 5.89
CA VAL A 185 -7.25 13.28 6.54
C VAL A 185 -7.19 14.55 5.70
N GLU A 186 -7.57 15.70 6.27
CA GLU A 186 -7.54 17.01 5.59
C GLU A 186 -8.22 17.03 4.20
N GLY A 187 -9.36 16.35 4.11
CA GLY A 187 -10.16 16.21 2.89
C GLY A 187 -9.59 15.22 1.86
N GLN A 188 -8.47 14.55 2.15
CA GLN A 188 -7.88 13.51 1.30
C GLN A 188 -8.30 12.12 1.79
N VAL A 189 -8.79 11.29 0.85
CA VAL A 189 -9.15 9.91 1.13
C VAL A 189 -7.91 9.03 1.01
N PHE A 190 -7.66 8.24 2.05
CA PHE A 190 -6.57 7.28 2.10
C PHE A 190 -7.11 5.87 2.25
N ALA A 191 -6.48 4.94 1.53
CA ALA A 191 -6.60 3.51 1.78
C ALA A 191 -5.26 3.02 2.32
N VAL A 192 -5.26 2.56 3.57
CA VAL A 192 -4.09 1.96 4.20
C VAL A 192 -4.30 0.46 4.23
N HIS A 193 -3.47 -0.27 3.50
CA HIS A 193 -3.55 -1.70 3.37
C HIS A 193 -2.47 -2.36 4.22
N ALA A 194 -2.77 -3.47 4.87
CA ALA A 194 -1.82 -4.36 5.50
C ALA A 194 -2.01 -5.76 4.90
N TYR A 195 -0.93 -6.34 4.40
CA TYR A 195 -0.89 -7.64 3.73
C TYR A 195 0.01 -8.60 4.51
N ALA A 196 -0.31 -9.89 4.45
CA ALA A 196 0.60 -10.96 4.85
C ALA A 196 0.36 -12.20 3.99
N ASP A 197 1.43 -12.94 3.65
CA ASP A 197 1.32 -14.28 3.09
C ASP A 197 0.53 -15.16 4.08
N ALA A 198 -0.50 -15.84 3.58
CA ALA A 198 -1.34 -16.74 4.37
C ALA A 198 -0.53 -17.81 5.11
N LYS A 199 0.63 -18.24 4.58
CA LYS A 199 1.54 -19.19 5.25
C LYS A 199 2.14 -18.67 6.54
N ARG A 200 2.14 -17.35 6.76
CA ARG A 200 2.60 -16.74 8.01
C ARG A 200 1.54 -16.76 9.10
N GLU A 201 0.31 -17.16 8.77
CA GLU A 201 -0.80 -17.31 9.71
C GLU A 201 -1.07 -16.04 10.54
N VAL A 202 -0.82 -14.86 9.97
CA VAL A 202 -1.08 -13.58 10.62
C VAL A 202 -2.60 -13.39 10.75
N PRO A 203 -3.16 -13.23 11.97
CA PRO A 203 -4.60 -13.08 12.14
C PRO A 203 -5.16 -11.80 11.50
N ASP A 204 -6.39 -11.87 11.00
CA ASP A 204 -7.12 -10.71 10.43
C ASP A 204 -7.11 -9.50 11.36
N ASP A 205 -7.31 -9.70 12.67
CA ASP A 205 -7.32 -8.62 13.66
C ASP A 205 -5.95 -7.93 13.77
N THR A 206 -4.85 -8.65 13.55
CA THR A 206 -3.50 -8.08 13.52
C THR A 206 -3.30 -7.23 12.27
N LEU A 207 -3.78 -7.68 11.10
CA LEU A 207 -3.75 -6.89 9.86
C LEU A 207 -4.61 -5.62 10.01
N LYS A 208 -5.81 -5.77 10.58
CA LYS A 208 -6.75 -4.67 10.85
C LYS A 208 -6.18 -3.65 11.83
N ALA A 209 -5.58 -4.11 12.92
CA ALA A 209 -4.93 -3.25 13.90
C ALA A 209 -3.75 -2.47 13.31
N ARG A 210 -2.93 -3.12 12.48
CA ARG A 210 -1.79 -2.47 11.81
C ARG A 210 -2.22 -1.42 10.79
N SER A 211 -3.16 -1.75 9.89
CA SER A 211 -3.67 -0.78 8.92
C SER A 211 -4.32 0.43 9.61
N ARG A 212 -5.06 0.19 10.71
CA ARG A 212 -5.60 1.25 11.58
C ARG A 212 -4.51 2.10 12.20
N ALA A 213 -3.47 1.50 12.80
CA ALA A 213 -2.42 2.23 13.49
C ALA A 213 -1.67 3.18 12.54
N ILE A 214 -1.33 2.70 11.34
CA ILE A 214 -0.73 3.53 10.30
C ILE A 214 -1.69 4.65 9.89
N ALA A 215 -2.96 4.33 9.62
CA ALA A 215 -3.96 5.33 9.22
C ALA A 215 -4.20 6.40 10.30
N ALA A 216 -4.22 6.03 11.57
CA ALA A 216 -4.38 6.96 12.69
C ALA A 216 -3.17 7.88 12.88
N SER A 217 -1.99 7.45 12.42
CA SER A 217 -0.76 8.27 12.44
C SER A 217 -0.65 9.26 11.28
N LEU A 218 -1.52 9.15 10.27
CA LEU A 218 -1.51 10.07 9.14
C LEU A 218 -1.90 11.49 9.59
N ALA A 219 -1.02 12.44 9.32
CA ALA A 219 -1.25 13.85 9.63
C ALA A 219 -0.70 14.76 8.52
N LEU A 220 -1.33 15.91 8.33
CA LEU A 220 -0.77 16.98 7.51
C LEU A 220 0.42 17.60 8.26
N VAL A 221 1.53 17.80 7.56
CA VAL A 221 2.66 18.57 8.09
C VAL A 221 2.27 20.05 8.07
N PRO A 222 2.38 20.78 9.21
CA PRO A 222 2.03 22.20 9.31
C PRO A 222 2.76 23.12 8.35
#